data_AF-A0A1G0WTU6-F1
#
_entry.id   AF-A0A1G0WTU6-F1
#
_cell.length_a   1.000
_cell.length_b   1.000
_cell.length_c   1.000
_cell.angle_alpha   90.00
_cell.angle_beta   90.00
_cell.angle_gamma   90.00
#
_symmetry.space_group_name_H-M   'P 1'
#
loop_
_entity.id
_entity.type
_entity.pdbx_description
1 polymer ?
#
loop_
_entity_poly.entity_id
_entity_poly.type
_entity_poly.pdbx_seq_one_letter_code
_entity_poly.pdbx_strand_id
1 'polypeptide(L)'
;MDNDYKIIDTKILKGRIPDFHEKRKVRISEAILFKLGTKYKPKKTLITTLFNGKEVYFMKPGKEVFRENPNIHDMYPCIGKNGNNEVEGFAFDDIWEYLIKISIINQLTFKKVLTIIYRLCYFFDHTIIEQNKIRYNPNEKLTDYLFKLDFSLKDGFADKFKKEELGLFEFLHFIDLLGWNEDVKYNTIDSKPFIGKNKRTGRVNTILSIISVPLMVNDFLANIIENVNYIEKINVKLILSTMQKLSKSRGICVLTNRELVNYLKPFLIQ
;
A
#
# COMPACT_ATOMS: atom_id res chain seq x y z
N MET A 1 28.32 -2.09 2.96
CA MET A 1 27.13 -1.24 2.75
C MET A 1 26.69 -1.13 1.28
N ASP A 2 27.43 -1.67 0.29
CA ASP A 2 27.12 -1.45 -1.15
C ASP A 2 26.22 -2.49 -1.84
N ASN A 3 25.93 -3.65 -1.26
CA ASN A 3 25.11 -4.67 -1.94
C ASN A 3 23.60 -4.61 -1.66
N ASP A 4 23.18 -3.89 -0.61
CA ASP A 4 21.77 -3.85 -0.19
C ASP A 4 20.89 -3.01 -1.12
N TYR A 5 21.46 -2.00 -1.79
CA TYR A 5 20.74 -1.15 -2.74
C TYR A 5 20.14 -1.97 -3.90
N LYS A 6 20.88 -2.94 -4.41
CA LYS A 6 20.48 -3.76 -5.57
C LYS A 6 19.24 -4.63 -5.31
N ILE A 7 18.89 -4.91 -4.06
CA ILE A 7 17.75 -5.78 -3.72
C ILE A 7 16.43 -5.11 -4.10
N ILE A 8 16.34 -3.80 -3.94
CA ILE A 8 15.11 -3.02 -4.18
C ILE A 8 15.21 -2.04 -5.35
N ASP A 9 16.36 -2.00 -6.05
CA ASP A 9 16.51 -1.24 -7.28
C ASP A 9 15.39 -1.59 -8.27
N THR A 10 14.63 -0.57 -8.64
CA THR A 10 13.41 -0.71 -9.41
C THR A 10 13.40 0.32 -10.52
N LYS A 11 13.11 -0.12 -11.74
CA LYS A 11 12.89 0.79 -12.87
C LYS A 11 11.47 1.32 -12.84
N ILE A 12 11.32 2.62 -12.99
CA ILE A 12 10.03 3.28 -13.18
C ILE A 12 9.37 2.69 -14.43
N LEU A 13 8.10 2.32 -14.29
CA LEU A 13 7.35 1.76 -15.39
C LEU A 13 6.85 2.87 -16.32
N LYS A 14 7.45 2.94 -17.50
CA LYS A 14 7.01 3.75 -18.64
C LYS A 14 6.38 2.81 -19.67
N GLY A 15 5.05 2.83 -19.81
CA GLY A 15 4.34 2.03 -20.82
C GLY A 15 3.68 0.75 -20.29
N ARG A 16 3.67 -0.31 -21.12
CA ARG A 16 2.97 -1.58 -20.83
C ARG A 16 3.91 -2.52 -20.08
N ILE A 17 3.52 -2.91 -18.87
CA ILE A 17 4.15 -4.02 -18.16
C ILE A 17 3.63 -5.31 -18.80
N PRO A 18 4.51 -6.25 -19.21
CA PRO A 18 4.09 -7.58 -19.65
C PRO A 18 3.21 -8.20 -18.58
N ASP A 19 2.14 -8.89 -18.96
CA ASP A 19 1.20 -9.60 -18.07
C ASP A 19 0.45 -8.80 -16.98
N PHE A 20 0.82 -7.57 -16.63
CA PHE A 20 0.24 -6.86 -15.46
C PHE A 20 -1.28 -6.80 -15.46
N HIS A 21 -1.89 -6.45 -16.60
CA HIS A 21 -3.35 -6.42 -16.71
C HIS A 21 -3.97 -7.81 -16.61
N GLU A 22 -3.28 -8.84 -17.11
CA GLU A 22 -3.74 -10.23 -16.96
C GLU A 22 -3.63 -10.69 -15.52
N LYS A 23 -2.54 -10.38 -14.81
CA LYS A 23 -2.41 -10.62 -13.36
C LYS A 23 -3.53 -9.94 -12.57
N ARG A 24 -3.88 -8.70 -12.91
CA ARG A 24 -5.02 -7.98 -12.31
C ARG A 24 -6.33 -8.73 -12.56
N LYS A 25 -6.61 -9.10 -13.81
CA LYS A 25 -7.83 -9.86 -14.17
C LYS A 25 -7.91 -11.18 -13.42
N VAL A 26 -6.81 -11.94 -13.33
CA VAL A 26 -6.76 -13.22 -12.59
C VAL A 26 -7.15 -13.01 -11.13
N ARG A 27 -6.56 -12.02 -10.46
CA ARG A 27 -6.89 -11.70 -9.07
C ARG A 27 -8.33 -11.22 -8.92
N ILE A 28 -8.84 -10.39 -9.83
CA ILE A 28 -10.24 -9.94 -9.81
C ILE A 28 -11.19 -11.13 -9.95
N SER A 29 -10.96 -12.01 -10.94
CA SER A 29 -11.74 -13.22 -11.15
C SER A 29 -11.80 -14.10 -9.90
N GLU A 30 -10.66 -14.28 -9.22
CA GLU A 30 -10.62 -15.01 -7.96
C GLU A 30 -11.50 -14.36 -6.88
N ALA A 31 -11.38 -13.05 -6.67
CA ALA A 31 -12.09 -12.35 -5.60
C ALA A 31 -13.61 -12.24 -5.81
N ILE A 32 -14.06 -12.19 -7.06
CA ILE A 32 -15.49 -12.22 -7.40
C ILE A 32 -16.14 -13.50 -6.84
N LEU A 33 -15.42 -14.63 -6.91
CA LEU A 33 -15.89 -15.95 -6.46
C LEU A 33 -15.86 -16.13 -4.93
N PHE A 34 -15.29 -15.19 -4.17
CA PHE A 34 -15.30 -15.28 -2.71
C PHE A 34 -16.74 -15.28 -2.17
N LYS A 35 -17.00 -16.20 -1.22
CA LYS A 35 -18.32 -16.39 -0.63
C LYS A 35 -18.81 -15.10 0.02
N LEU A 36 -20.05 -14.73 -0.29
CA LEU A 36 -20.72 -13.57 0.28
C LEU A 36 -21.41 -13.96 1.59
N GLY A 37 -21.12 -13.24 2.68
CA GLY A 37 -21.85 -13.34 3.94
C GLY A 37 -23.03 -12.37 4.06
N THR A 38 -23.43 -12.07 5.28
CA THR A 38 -24.40 -11.00 5.58
C THR A 38 -23.72 -9.81 6.24
N LYS A 39 -24.43 -8.68 6.38
CA LYS A 39 -23.93 -7.46 7.06
C LYS A 39 -23.32 -7.76 8.44
N TYR A 40 -23.98 -8.63 9.21
CA TYR A 40 -23.59 -8.96 10.58
C TYR A 40 -22.73 -10.24 10.69
N LYS A 41 -22.65 -11.02 9.60
CA LYS A 41 -21.86 -12.26 9.53
C LYS A 41 -21.12 -12.32 8.19
N PRO A 42 -20.14 -11.41 7.95
CA PRO A 42 -19.32 -11.48 6.76
C PRO A 42 -18.53 -12.79 6.72
N LYS A 43 -18.26 -13.31 5.52
CA LYS A 43 -17.50 -14.54 5.32
C LYS A 43 -16.03 -14.21 5.14
N LYS A 44 -15.20 -14.92 5.90
CA LYS A 44 -13.74 -14.87 5.80
C LYS A 44 -13.25 -15.69 4.61
N THR A 45 -12.34 -15.12 3.83
CA THR A 45 -11.55 -15.84 2.83
C THR A 45 -10.07 -15.66 3.13
N LEU A 46 -9.40 -16.74 3.56
CA LEU A 46 -7.97 -16.73 3.85
C LEU A 46 -7.16 -16.61 2.55
N ILE A 47 -6.22 -15.68 2.51
CA ILE A 47 -5.34 -15.43 1.36
C ILE A 47 -3.97 -16.07 1.56
N THR A 48 -3.39 -15.91 2.75
CA THR A 48 -2.15 -16.55 3.19
C THR A 48 -2.01 -16.48 4.71
N THR A 49 -1.11 -17.28 5.27
CA THR A 49 -0.68 -17.22 6.67
C THR A 49 0.79 -16.82 6.70
N LEU A 50 1.12 -15.80 7.49
CA LEU A 50 2.46 -15.26 7.64
C LEU A 50 3.31 -16.12 8.59
N PHE A 51 4.63 -15.94 8.55
CA PHE A 51 5.59 -16.70 9.36
C PHE A 51 5.35 -16.61 10.88
N ASN A 52 4.75 -15.51 11.36
CA ASN A 52 4.39 -15.31 12.78
C ASN A 52 2.99 -15.86 13.14
N GLY A 53 2.35 -16.57 12.20
CA GLY A 53 1.02 -17.16 12.35
C GLY A 53 -0.13 -16.16 12.22
N LYS A 54 0.13 -14.91 11.84
CA LYS A 54 -0.95 -13.98 11.47
C LYS A 54 -1.55 -14.37 10.12
N GLU A 55 -2.84 -14.19 10.00
CA GLU A 55 -3.61 -14.48 8.81
C GLU A 55 -3.83 -13.19 8.01
N VAL A 56 -3.68 -13.29 6.69
CA VAL A 56 -4.02 -12.25 5.73
C VAL A 56 -5.27 -12.72 5.00
N TYR A 57 -6.37 -11.96 5.10
CA TYR A 57 -7.68 -12.42 4.63
C TYR A 57 -8.60 -11.28 4.21
N PHE A 58 -9.68 -11.62 3.49
CA PHE A 58 -10.80 -10.72 3.27
C PHE A 58 -12.01 -11.12 4.10
N MET A 59 -12.78 -10.12 4.53
CA MET A 59 -14.16 -10.30 5.00
C MET A 59 -15.13 -9.73 3.96
N LYS A 60 -16.12 -10.52 3.54
CA LYS A 60 -17.12 -10.12 2.51
C LYS A 60 -18.55 -10.38 3.01
N PRO A 61 -19.49 -9.43 2.95
CA PRO A 61 -19.44 -8.12 2.26
C PRO A 61 -18.67 -7.01 2.99
N GLY A 62 -18.13 -6.06 2.23
CA GLY A 62 -17.63 -4.76 2.69
C GLY A 62 -18.74 -3.72 2.91
N LYS A 63 -18.37 -2.49 3.31
CA LYS A 63 -19.33 -1.40 3.59
C LYS A 63 -20.10 -0.93 2.36
N GLU A 64 -19.48 -0.97 1.18
CA GLU A 64 -20.07 -0.39 -0.03
C GLU A 64 -21.19 -1.26 -0.61
N VAL A 65 -21.31 -2.51 -0.17
CA VAL A 65 -22.43 -3.41 -0.50
C VAL A 65 -23.78 -2.87 -0.01
N PHE A 66 -23.77 -2.04 1.04
CA PHE A 66 -24.99 -1.54 1.70
C PHE A 66 -25.27 -0.06 1.44
N ARG A 67 -24.59 0.54 0.45
CA ARG A 67 -24.86 1.92 0.00
C ARG A 67 -26.05 1.94 -0.96
N GLU A 68 -26.57 3.13 -1.24
CA GLU A 68 -27.66 3.37 -2.21
C GLU A 68 -27.31 2.82 -3.61
N ASN A 69 -26.07 2.99 -4.03
CA ASN A 69 -25.49 2.34 -5.22
C ASN A 69 -24.54 1.22 -4.75
N PRO A 70 -25.03 -0.02 -4.57
CA PRO A 70 -24.27 -1.08 -3.92
C PRO A 70 -23.17 -1.64 -4.82
N ASN A 71 -21.98 -1.84 -4.25
CA ASN A 71 -20.93 -2.63 -4.89
C ASN A 71 -20.87 -4.01 -4.25
N ILE A 72 -21.51 -5.01 -4.87
CA ILE A 72 -21.64 -6.38 -4.34
C ILE A 72 -20.30 -7.11 -4.13
N HIS A 73 -19.22 -6.61 -4.73
CA HIS A 73 -17.90 -7.22 -4.66
C HIS A 73 -16.96 -6.51 -3.67
N ASP A 74 -17.42 -5.45 -2.99
CA ASP A 74 -16.64 -4.79 -1.95
C ASP A 74 -16.37 -5.73 -0.77
N MET A 75 -15.16 -5.62 -0.21
CA MET A 75 -14.63 -6.48 0.86
C MET A 75 -13.81 -5.63 1.83
N TYR A 76 -13.60 -6.16 3.04
CA TYR A 76 -12.62 -5.61 3.98
C TYR A 76 -11.30 -6.37 3.89
N PRO A 77 -10.19 -5.70 3.51
CA PRO A 77 -8.84 -6.20 3.76
C PRO A 77 -8.59 -6.38 5.26
N CYS A 78 -8.05 -7.52 5.68
CA CYS A 78 -7.81 -7.80 7.09
C CYS A 78 -6.47 -8.50 7.32
N ILE A 79 -5.88 -8.21 8.48
CA ILE A 79 -4.74 -8.92 9.05
C ILE A 79 -5.06 -9.18 10.50
N GLY A 80 -4.85 -10.41 10.96
CA GLY A 80 -5.21 -10.74 12.32
C GLY A 80 -4.73 -12.09 12.77
N LYS A 81 -4.91 -12.38 14.05
CA LYS A 81 -4.59 -13.67 14.65
C LYS A 81 -5.66 -14.02 15.68
N ASN A 82 -6.03 -15.30 15.76
CA ASN A 82 -7.00 -15.80 16.73
C ASN A 82 -8.35 -15.06 16.71
N GLY A 83 -8.79 -14.60 15.53
CA GLY A 83 -10.05 -13.88 15.36
C GLY A 83 -9.99 -12.37 15.60
N ASN A 84 -8.86 -11.83 16.09
CA ASN A 84 -8.67 -10.39 16.27
C ASN A 84 -8.11 -9.77 14.99
N ASN A 85 -8.83 -8.82 14.40
CA ASN A 85 -8.38 -8.05 13.23
C ASN A 85 -7.58 -6.81 13.68
N GLU A 86 -6.28 -6.79 13.43
CA GLU A 86 -5.37 -5.72 13.86
C GLU A 86 -5.52 -4.43 13.03
N VAL A 87 -6.18 -4.53 11.88
CA VAL A 87 -6.46 -3.39 10.98
C VAL A 87 -7.95 -3.07 10.91
N GLU A 88 -8.70 -3.44 11.94
CA GLU A 88 -10.10 -3.05 12.04
C GLU A 88 -10.24 -1.52 12.10
N GLY A 89 -11.06 -0.96 11.22
CA GLY A 89 -11.26 0.48 11.13
C GLY A 89 -10.14 1.26 10.42
N PHE A 90 -9.04 0.62 10.00
CA PHE A 90 -7.94 1.28 9.30
C PHE A 90 -8.44 2.08 8.09
N ALA A 91 -8.05 3.34 8.05
CA ALA A 91 -8.31 4.27 6.98
C ALA A 91 -7.00 4.81 6.37
N PHE A 92 -7.11 5.67 5.36
CA PHE A 92 -5.94 6.20 4.65
C PHE A 92 -5.04 7.07 5.53
N ASP A 93 -5.61 7.77 6.50
CA ASP A 93 -4.89 8.52 7.52
C ASP A 93 -4.00 7.61 8.39
N ASP A 94 -4.48 6.45 8.83
CA ASP A 94 -3.65 5.48 9.56
C ASP A 94 -2.44 5.02 8.72
N ILE A 95 -2.69 4.72 7.43
CA ILE A 95 -1.64 4.32 6.48
C ILE A 95 -0.61 5.44 6.28
N TRP A 96 -1.06 6.68 6.11
CA TRP A 96 -0.17 7.81 5.93
C TRP A 96 0.59 8.16 7.21
N GLU A 97 -0.06 8.09 8.38
CA GLU A 97 0.59 8.27 9.67
C GLU A 97 1.70 7.25 9.88
N TYR A 98 1.44 5.96 9.59
CA TYR A 98 2.44 4.90 9.64
C TYR A 98 3.68 5.24 8.80
N LEU A 99 3.47 5.66 7.54
CA LEU A 99 4.55 6.00 6.62
C LEU A 99 5.31 7.27 7.03
N ILE A 100 4.61 8.29 7.55
CA ILE A 100 5.22 9.53 8.05
C ILE A 100 6.06 9.25 9.31
N LYS A 101 5.61 8.38 10.21
CA LYS A 101 6.42 7.96 11.38
C LYS A 101 7.76 7.38 10.92
N ILE A 102 7.77 6.53 9.89
CA ILE A 102 9.02 6.01 9.31
C ILE A 102 9.90 7.15 8.78
N SER A 103 9.30 8.14 8.10
CA SER A 103 10.05 9.28 7.54
C SER A 103 10.72 10.14 8.62
N ILE A 104 10.03 10.39 9.73
CA ILE A 104 10.57 11.13 10.89
C ILE A 104 11.76 10.40 11.51
N ILE A 105 11.70 9.06 11.60
CA ILE A 105 12.77 8.25 12.20
C ILE A 105 13.97 8.12 11.26
N ASN A 106 13.72 7.71 10.02
CA ASN A 106 14.76 7.40 9.05
C ASN A 106 14.28 7.66 7.61
N GLN A 107 14.72 8.79 7.06
CA GLN A 107 14.42 9.22 5.69
C GLN A 107 14.87 8.20 4.63
N LEU A 108 15.99 7.51 4.83
CA LEU A 108 16.47 6.51 3.90
C LEU A 108 15.56 5.27 3.92
N THR A 109 15.21 4.77 5.10
CA THR A 109 14.26 3.65 5.27
C THR A 109 12.90 3.99 4.70
N PHE A 110 12.41 5.22 4.89
CA PHE A 110 11.18 5.69 4.29
C PHE A 110 11.17 5.55 2.76
N LYS A 111 12.23 6.03 2.08
CA LYS A 111 12.37 5.87 0.62
C LYS A 111 12.42 4.39 0.20
N LYS A 112 13.09 3.54 0.97
CA LYS A 112 13.18 2.09 0.72
C LYS A 112 11.79 1.46 0.80
N VAL A 113 11.03 1.72 1.87
CA VAL A 113 9.66 1.22 2.08
C VAL A 113 8.72 1.69 0.97
N LEU A 114 8.75 2.98 0.61
CA LEU A 114 7.92 3.49 -0.48
C LEU A 114 8.27 2.86 -1.83
N THR A 115 9.53 2.52 -2.07
CA THR A 115 9.95 1.79 -3.28
C THR A 115 9.41 0.36 -3.29
N ILE A 116 9.39 -0.32 -2.15
CA ILE A 116 8.77 -1.65 -2.02
C ILE A 116 7.26 -1.59 -2.26
N ILE A 117 6.57 -0.56 -1.73
CA ILE A 117 5.15 -0.33 -2.02
C ILE A 117 4.91 -0.05 -3.51
N TYR A 118 5.82 0.66 -4.18
CA TYR A 118 5.78 0.85 -5.63
C TYR A 118 5.89 -0.48 -6.37
N ARG A 119 6.82 -1.37 -5.98
CA ARG A 119 6.96 -2.71 -6.56
C ARG A 119 5.69 -3.54 -6.39
N LEU A 120 5.07 -3.46 -5.22
CA LEU A 120 3.82 -4.13 -4.88
C LEU A 120 2.66 -3.63 -5.77
N CYS A 121 2.60 -2.32 -6.07
CA CYS A 121 1.64 -1.72 -6.99
C CYS A 121 1.61 -2.41 -8.37
N TYR A 122 2.73 -2.97 -8.80
CA TYR A 122 2.93 -3.50 -10.14
C TYR A 122 3.29 -4.99 -10.18
N PHE A 123 3.06 -5.71 -9.09
CA PHE A 123 3.26 -7.16 -8.98
C PHE A 123 4.70 -7.65 -9.25
N PHE A 124 5.71 -6.84 -8.93
CA PHE A 124 7.11 -7.27 -9.09
C PHE A 124 7.49 -8.42 -8.15
N ASP A 125 6.86 -8.46 -6.98
CA ASP A 125 7.17 -9.39 -5.90
C ASP A 125 6.01 -10.37 -5.65
N HIS A 126 5.22 -10.64 -6.69
CA HIS A 126 4.12 -11.59 -6.65
C HIS A 126 4.46 -12.86 -7.41
N THR A 127 4.17 -14.01 -6.82
CA THR A 127 4.36 -15.31 -7.45
C THR A 127 3.04 -16.04 -7.62
N ILE A 128 3.02 -17.02 -8.53
CA ILE A 128 1.93 -17.97 -8.67
C ILE A 128 2.21 -19.11 -7.69
N ILE A 129 1.31 -19.33 -6.72
CA ILE A 129 1.49 -20.38 -5.67
C ILE A 129 0.70 -21.66 -5.96
N GLU A 130 -0.38 -21.56 -6.73
CA GLU A 130 -1.21 -22.66 -7.23
C GLU A 130 -1.76 -22.23 -8.60
N GLN A 131 -2.40 -23.14 -9.36
CA GLN A 131 -3.02 -22.77 -10.65
C GLN A 131 -3.90 -21.52 -10.49
N ASN A 132 -3.48 -20.42 -11.13
CA ASN A 132 -4.14 -19.11 -11.15
C ASN A 132 -4.24 -18.36 -9.80
N LYS A 133 -3.48 -18.73 -8.76
CA LYS A 133 -3.42 -17.95 -7.50
C LYS A 133 -2.15 -17.11 -7.45
N ILE A 134 -2.32 -15.80 -7.63
CA ILE A 134 -1.23 -14.82 -7.56
C ILE A 134 -1.22 -14.19 -6.16
N ARG A 135 -0.08 -14.24 -5.48
CA ARG A 135 0.09 -13.71 -4.12
C ARG A 135 1.33 -12.85 -4.01
N TYR A 136 1.27 -11.83 -3.15
CA TYR A 136 2.49 -11.16 -2.70
C TYR A 136 3.32 -12.19 -1.94
N ASN A 137 4.49 -12.50 -2.49
CA ASN A 137 5.38 -13.54 -2.01
C ASN A 137 6.81 -13.13 -2.40
N PRO A 138 7.37 -12.12 -1.71
CA PRO A 138 8.71 -11.64 -2.01
C PRO A 138 9.73 -12.78 -1.87
N ASN A 139 10.76 -12.78 -2.71
CA ASN A 139 11.80 -13.81 -2.63
C ASN A 139 12.57 -13.73 -1.30
N GLU A 140 13.35 -14.77 -1.00
CA GLU A 140 14.13 -14.87 0.25
C GLU A 140 15.02 -13.66 0.49
N LYS A 141 15.70 -13.13 -0.54
CA LYS A 141 16.57 -11.96 -0.40
C LYS A 141 15.80 -10.71 0.02
N LEU A 142 14.65 -10.45 -0.59
CA LEU A 142 13.81 -9.30 -0.23
C LEU A 142 13.17 -9.51 1.14
N THR A 143 12.73 -10.72 1.45
CA THR A 143 12.17 -11.09 2.76
C THR A 143 13.19 -10.88 3.88
N ASP A 144 14.41 -11.40 3.73
CA ASP A 144 15.52 -11.17 4.65
C ASP A 144 15.85 -9.68 4.81
N TYR A 145 15.86 -8.96 3.69
CA TYR A 145 16.09 -7.52 3.69
C TYR A 145 15.01 -6.79 4.50
N LEU A 146 13.73 -7.14 4.33
CA LEU A 146 12.62 -6.55 5.09
C LEU A 146 12.77 -6.81 6.60
N PHE A 147 13.24 -7.99 7.02
CA PHE A 147 13.49 -8.30 8.44
C PHE A 147 14.74 -7.64 9.03
N LYS A 148 15.68 -7.24 8.17
CA LYS A 148 16.94 -6.58 8.55
C LYS A 148 16.89 -5.06 8.41
N LEU A 149 15.87 -4.51 7.76
CA LEU A 149 15.67 -3.06 7.72
C LEU A 149 15.75 -2.53 9.15
N ASP A 150 16.57 -1.50 9.32
CA ASP A 150 16.87 -0.94 10.63
C ASP A 150 15.57 -0.41 11.24
N PHE A 151 15.16 -1.08 12.31
CA PHE A 151 13.86 -0.89 12.91
C PHE A 151 14.01 -0.84 14.41
N SER A 152 14.02 0.39 14.91
CA SER A 152 13.25 0.78 16.09
C SER A 152 11.73 0.47 15.95
N LEU A 153 11.33 -0.50 15.13
CA LEU A 153 9.96 -0.97 14.81
C LEU A 153 9.80 -2.49 15.05
N LYS A 154 10.79 -3.18 15.66
CA LYS A 154 10.73 -4.64 15.88
C LYS A 154 9.86 -5.07 17.08
N ASP A 155 9.73 -4.23 18.10
CA ASP A 155 9.01 -4.54 19.35
C ASP A 155 7.83 -3.59 19.61
N GLY A 156 7.11 -3.19 18.55
CA GLY A 156 6.21 -2.05 18.64
C GLY A 156 6.99 -0.78 19.01
N PHE A 157 6.31 0.36 19.00
CA PHE A 157 6.94 1.64 19.25
C PHE A 157 7.13 1.89 20.76
N ALA A 158 8.08 1.23 21.40
CA ALA A 158 8.65 1.72 22.65
C ALA A 158 9.87 2.57 22.25
N ASP A 159 9.76 3.87 21.99
CA ASP A 159 9.63 4.87 23.05
C ASP A 159 9.36 6.28 22.45
N LYS A 160 8.09 6.57 22.13
CA LYS A 160 7.48 7.93 22.18
C LYS A 160 5.95 7.93 22.02
N PHE A 161 5.38 6.95 21.29
CA PHE A 161 3.95 6.90 20.96
C PHE A 161 3.15 5.76 21.61
N LYS A 162 3.82 4.83 22.32
CA LYS A 162 3.21 3.81 23.22
C LYS A 162 2.06 2.97 22.63
N LYS A 163 2.04 2.74 21.32
CA LYS A 163 1.07 1.84 20.65
C LYS A 163 1.82 0.71 19.94
N GLU A 164 1.29 -0.50 20.02
CA GLU A 164 1.70 -1.61 19.17
C GLU A 164 1.25 -1.30 17.74
N GLU A 165 2.22 -1.21 16.83
CA GLU A 165 1.99 -0.92 15.41
C GLU A 165 2.07 -2.21 14.60
N LEU A 166 1.42 -2.21 13.44
CA LEU A 166 1.50 -3.32 12.50
C LEU A 166 2.95 -3.50 12.01
N GLY A 167 3.48 -4.71 12.06
CA GLY A 167 4.80 -5.01 11.51
C GLY A 167 4.88 -4.67 10.02
N LEU A 168 6.06 -4.29 9.51
CA LEU A 168 6.18 -3.84 8.12
C LEU A 168 5.72 -4.93 7.12
N PHE A 169 6.03 -6.19 7.40
CA PHE A 169 5.66 -7.29 6.51
C PHE A 169 4.14 -7.43 6.41
N GLU A 170 3.46 -7.39 7.57
CA GLU A 170 2.01 -7.33 7.66
C GLU A 170 1.47 -6.10 6.92
N PHE A 171 2.02 -4.92 7.19
CA PHE A 171 1.60 -3.68 6.51
C PHE A 171 1.67 -3.81 4.99
N LEU A 172 2.75 -4.35 4.44
CA LEU A 172 2.85 -4.60 3.00
C LEU A 172 1.75 -5.54 2.49
N HIS A 173 1.49 -6.64 3.19
CA HIS A 173 0.37 -7.53 2.85
C HIS A 173 -1.00 -6.83 2.89
N PHE A 174 -1.21 -5.94 3.86
CA PHE A 174 -2.44 -5.14 3.97
C PHE A 174 -2.60 -4.21 2.76
N ILE A 175 -1.53 -3.53 2.34
CA ILE A 175 -1.54 -2.66 1.16
C ILE A 175 -1.82 -3.46 -0.12
N ASP A 176 -1.31 -4.69 -0.24
CA ASP A 176 -1.65 -5.58 -1.36
C ASP A 176 -3.14 -5.94 -1.40
N LEU A 177 -3.73 -6.29 -0.25
CA LEU A 177 -5.16 -6.58 -0.15
C LEU A 177 -6.01 -5.34 -0.45
N LEU A 178 -5.60 -4.16 0.04
CA LEU A 178 -6.29 -2.90 -0.23
C LEU A 178 -6.30 -2.59 -1.73
N GLY A 179 -5.14 -2.70 -2.40
CA GLY A 179 -5.06 -2.53 -3.85
C GLY A 179 -5.88 -3.56 -4.62
N TRP A 180 -5.98 -4.80 -4.11
CA TRP A 180 -6.83 -5.83 -4.69
C TRP A 180 -8.31 -5.50 -4.56
N ASN A 181 -8.78 -5.06 -3.38
CA ASN A 181 -10.17 -4.64 -3.20
C ASN A 181 -10.53 -3.48 -4.14
N GLU A 182 -9.67 -2.47 -4.27
CA GLU A 182 -9.92 -1.34 -5.18
C GLU A 182 -9.91 -1.78 -6.65
N ASP A 183 -9.08 -2.75 -7.04
CA ASP A 183 -9.17 -3.36 -8.37
C ASP A 183 -10.53 -4.02 -8.62
N VAL A 184 -11.02 -4.81 -7.67
CA VAL A 184 -12.32 -5.49 -7.76
C VAL A 184 -13.45 -4.47 -7.86
N LYS A 185 -13.41 -3.40 -7.06
CA LYS A 185 -14.46 -2.37 -7.04
C LYS A 185 -14.59 -1.63 -8.37
N TYR A 186 -13.46 -1.28 -8.99
CA TYR A 186 -13.45 -0.42 -10.17
C TYR A 186 -13.31 -1.15 -11.50
N ASN A 187 -12.92 -2.43 -11.49
CA ASN A 187 -12.63 -3.18 -12.70
C ASN A 187 -13.45 -4.48 -12.77
N THR A 188 -14.69 -4.44 -12.29
CA THR A 188 -15.67 -5.52 -12.44
C THR A 188 -16.92 -4.99 -13.12
N ILE A 189 -17.35 -5.66 -14.20
CA ILE A 189 -18.60 -5.41 -14.90
C ILE A 189 -19.30 -6.75 -15.07
N ASP A 190 -20.59 -6.84 -14.72
CA ASP A 190 -21.39 -8.06 -14.81
C ASP A 190 -20.73 -9.29 -14.16
N SER A 191 -20.12 -9.10 -12.97
CA SER A 191 -19.35 -10.12 -12.25
C SER A 191 -18.21 -10.74 -13.07
N LYS A 192 -17.61 -9.96 -13.99
CA LYS A 192 -16.44 -10.35 -14.77
C LYS A 192 -15.36 -9.28 -14.70
N PRO A 193 -14.07 -9.66 -14.76
CA PRO A 193 -12.98 -8.69 -14.76
C PRO A 193 -13.02 -7.84 -16.04
N PHE A 194 -13.01 -6.52 -15.89
CA PHE A 194 -12.97 -5.58 -17.00
C PHE A 194 -11.98 -4.44 -16.67
N ILE A 195 -10.80 -4.50 -17.28
CA ILE A 195 -9.82 -3.41 -17.19
C ILE A 195 -10.18 -2.37 -18.27
N GLY A 196 -10.80 -1.27 -17.84
CA GLY A 196 -11.24 -0.21 -18.74
C GLY A 196 -10.09 0.56 -19.41
N LYS A 197 -10.45 1.58 -20.20
CA LYS A 197 -9.48 2.44 -20.92
C LYS A 197 -8.49 3.10 -19.95
N ASN A 198 -8.97 3.55 -18.78
CA ASN A 198 -8.10 4.04 -17.72
C ASN A 198 -7.48 2.88 -16.95
N LYS A 199 -6.36 2.38 -17.48
CA LYS A 199 -5.57 1.29 -16.91
C LYS A 199 -4.99 1.57 -15.51
N ARG A 200 -5.09 2.80 -15.00
CA ARG A 200 -4.57 3.21 -13.68
C ARG A 200 -5.62 3.21 -12.57
N THR A 201 -6.90 2.99 -12.86
CA THR A 201 -7.94 2.95 -11.82
C THR A 201 -7.89 1.65 -11.03
N GLY A 202 -8.10 1.71 -9.70
CA GLY A 202 -8.10 0.57 -8.77
C GLY A 202 -6.82 0.52 -7.94
N ARG A 203 -6.06 -0.57 -8.06
CA ARG A 203 -4.78 -0.74 -7.37
C ARG A 203 -3.80 0.41 -7.62
N VAL A 204 -3.67 0.82 -8.89
CA VAL A 204 -2.58 1.73 -9.29
C VAL A 204 -2.75 3.12 -8.69
N ASN A 205 -3.89 3.77 -8.90
CA ASN A 205 -4.14 5.08 -8.31
C ASN A 205 -4.21 5.02 -6.78
N THR A 206 -4.77 3.97 -6.18
CA THR A 206 -4.80 3.80 -4.73
C THR A 206 -3.40 3.71 -4.13
N ILE A 207 -2.58 2.76 -4.60
CA ILE A 207 -1.25 2.52 -4.02
C ILE A 207 -0.30 3.67 -4.35
N LEU A 208 -0.36 4.25 -5.56
CA LEU A 208 0.43 5.45 -5.84
C LEU A 208 0.00 6.66 -5.00
N SER A 209 -1.27 6.73 -4.57
CA SER A 209 -1.71 7.77 -3.62
C SER A 209 -1.17 7.55 -2.23
N ILE A 210 -1.12 6.28 -1.77
CA ILE A 210 -0.46 5.88 -0.53
C ILE A 210 1.01 6.29 -0.51
N ILE A 211 1.70 6.24 -1.66
CA ILE A 211 3.09 6.70 -1.78
C ILE A 211 3.19 8.23 -1.84
N SER A 212 2.34 8.85 -2.67
CA SER A 212 2.48 10.27 -3.03
C SER A 212 2.20 11.21 -1.86
N VAL A 213 1.19 10.92 -1.04
CA VAL A 213 0.79 11.81 0.05
C VAL A 213 1.89 11.95 1.11
N PRO A 214 2.45 10.84 1.66
CA PRO A 214 3.58 10.91 2.57
C PRO A 214 4.80 11.62 1.98
N LEU A 215 5.11 11.44 0.69
CA LEU A 215 6.23 12.15 0.05
C LEU A 215 6.06 13.67 0.08
N MET A 216 4.88 14.17 -0.29
CA MET A 216 4.63 15.62 -0.29
C MET A 216 4.59 16.19 1.13
N VAL A 217 4.04 15.45 2.09
CA VAL A 217 4.07 15.85 3.52
C VAL A 217 5.50 15.86 4.04
N ASN A 218 6.32 14.90 3.63
CA ASN A 218 7.71 14.79 4.05
C ASN A 218 8.57 15.97 3.62
N ASP A 219 8.28 16.62 2.49
CA ASP A 219 8.97 17.87 2.10
C ASP A 219 8.79 18.98 3.12
N PHE A 220 7.58 19.11 3.67
CA PHE A 220 7.30 20.07 4.73
C PHE A 220 8.01 19.68 6.03
N LEU A 221 8.00 18.39 6.40
CA LEU A 221 8.68 17.92 7.60
C LEU A 221 10.20 18.12 7.52
N ALA A 222 10.82 17.81 6.38
CA ALA A 222 12.23 18.04 6.13
C ALA A 222 12.56 19.53 6.25
N ASN A 223 11.75 20.40 5.65
CA ASN A 223 11.93 21.85 5.76
C ASN A 223 11.83 22.34 7.22
N ILE A 224 10.91 21.81 8.03
CA ILE A 224 10.84 22.13 9.46
C ILE A 224 12.11 21.68 10.18
N ILE A 225 12.55 20.44 9.98
CA ILE A 225 13.72 19.87 10.66
C ILE A 225 14.98 20.68 10.34
N GLU A 226 15.19 21.05 9.08
CA GLU A 226 16.33 21.86 8.64
C GLU A 226 16.31 23.30 9.17
N ASN A 227 15.13 23.84 9.45
CA ASN A 227 14.93 25.24 9.83
C ASN A 227 14.35 25.41 11.24
N VAL A 228 14.50 24.40 12.11
CA VAL A 228 13.89 24.40 13.46
C VAL A 228 14.30 25.60 14.32
N ASN A 229 15.50 26.14 14.09
CA ASN A 229 16.03 27.31 14.79
C ASN A 229 15.78 28.65 14.05
N TYR A 230 15.12 28.62 12.88
CA TYR A 230 14.91 29.76 11.98
C TYR A 230 13.48 29.76 11.46
N ILE A 231 12.53 30.14 12.32
CA ILE A 231 11.08 30.08 12.05
C ILE A 231 10.70 30.82 10.76
N GLU A 232 11.38 31.92 10.45
CA GLU A 232 11.18 32.71 9.24
C GLU A 232 11.49 31.97 7.93
N LYS A 233 12.26 30.88 8.00
CA LYS A 233 12.60 30.02 6.86
C LYS A 233 11.65 28.82 6.69
N ILE A 234 10.71 28.63 7.61
CA ILE A 234 9.70 27.57 7.52
C ILE A 234 8.74 27.91 6.36
N ASN A 235 8.75 27.06 5.33
CA ASN A 235 7.96 27.24 4.13
C ASN A 235 6.60 26.52 4.25
N VAL A 236 5.64 27.20 4.87
CA VAL A 236 4.26 26.71 5.02
C VAL A 236 3.54 26.45 3.68
N LYS A 237 4.04 26.97 2.55
CA LYS A 237 3.43 26.71 1.23
C LYS A 237 3.54 25.24 0.82
N LEU A 238 4.50 24.48 1.36
CA LEU A 238 4.68 23.05 1.07
C LEU A 238 3.46 22.24 1.55
N ILE A 239 3.01 22.46 2.78
CA ILE A 239 1.83 21.76 3.30
C ILE A 239 0.53 22.29 2.68
N LEU A 240 0.41 23.60 2.45
CA LEU A 240 -0.78 24.18 1.81
C LEU A 240 -0.97 23.65 0.39
N SER A 241 0.12 23.46 -0.37
CA SER A 241 0.09 22.89 -1.71
C SER A 241 -0.37 21.43 -1.69
N THR A 242 0.10 20.66 -0.70
CA THR A 242 -0.35 19.28 -0.45
C THR A 242 -1.84 19.22 -0.15
N MET A 243 -2.33 20.06 0.76
CA MET A 243 -3.75 20.16 1.12
C MET A 243 -4.62 20.56 -0.08
N GLN A 244 -4.21 21.56 -0.86
CA GLN A 244 -4.91 21.98 -2.07
C GLN A 244 -5.01 20.85 -3.10
N LYS A 245 -3.92 20.08 -3.28
CA LYS A 245 -3.89 18.95 -4.22
C LYS A 245 -4.82 17.81 -3.76
N LEU A 246 -4.84 17.49 -2.47
CA LEU A 246 -5.75 16.48 -1.90
C LEU A 246 -7.21 16.90 -2.02
N SER A 247 -7.52 18.18 -1.74
CA SER A 247 -8.87 18.74 -1.88
C SER A 247 -9.38 18.64 -3.33
N LYS A 248 -8.57 19.08 -4.29
CA LYS A 248 -8.93 19.03 -5.73
C LYS A 248 -9.09 17.61 -6.27
N SER A 249 -8.34 16.66 -5.70
CA SER A 249 -8.32 15.27 -6.16
C SER A 249 -9.26 14.34 -5.41
N ARG A 250 -10.08 14.87 -4.48
CA ARG A 250 -10.98 14.08 -3.62
C ARG A 250 -10.25 12.94 -2.91
N GLY A 251 -9.02 13.19 -2.47
CA GLY A 251 -8.19 12.22 -1.75
C GLY A 251 -7.30 11.32 -2.62
N ILE A 252 -7.42 11.32 -3.96
CA ILE A 252 -6.58 10.50 -4.85
C ILE A 252 -5.47 11.36 -5.47
N CYS A 253 -4.31 11.41 -4.83
CA CYS A 253 -3.18 12.19 -5.32
C CYS A 253 -2.08 11.30 -5.87
N VAL A 254 -1.80 11.37 -7.17
CA VAL A 254 -0.71 10.60 -7.80
C VAL A 254 0.35 11.55 -8.35
N LEU A 255 1.58 11.42 -7.86
CA LEU A 255 2.75 12.08 -8.43
C LEU A 255 3.07 11.54 -9.83
N THR A 256 3.64 12.40 -10.66
CA THR A 256 4.13 12.01 -11.99
C THR A 256 5.30 11.03 -11.85
N ASN A 257 5.55 10.23 -12.89
CA ASN A 257 6.71 9.34 -12.92
C ASN A 257 8.04 10.08 -12.68
N ARG A 258 8.16 11.32 -13.16
CA ARG A 258 9.35 12.17 -12.95
C ARG A 258 9.51 12.54 -11.46
N GLU A 259 8.42 12.97 -10.82
CA GLU A 259 8.44 13.30 -9.39
C GLU A 259 8.75 12.04 -8.56
N LEU A 260 8.09 10.92 -8.82
CA LEU A 260 8.34 9.66 -8.11
C LEU A 260 9.83 9.24 -8.19
N VAL A 261 10.42 9.28 -9.38
CA VAL A 261 11.86 9.01 -9.55
C VAL A 261 12.72 9.99 -8.74
N ASN A 262 12.39 11.28 -8.76
CA ASN A 262 13.16 12.28 -8.03
C ASN A 262 13.13 12.03 -6.51
N TYR A 263 11.95 11.72 -5.96
CA TYR A 263 11.79 11.43 -4.52
C TYR A 263 12.48 10.13 -4.10
N LEU A 264 12.32 9.07 -4.90
CA LEU A 264 12.69 7.71 -4.52
C LEU A 264 14.07 7.28 -5.03
N LYS A 265 14.84 8.17 -5.66
CA LYS A 265 16.28 7.95 -5.89
C LYS A 265 17.03 7.66 -4.58
N PRO A 266 18.00 6.73 -4.57
CA PRO A 266 18.52 6.00 -5.73
C PRO A 266 17.73 4.73 -6.11
N PHE A 267 16.71 4.32 -5.35
CA PHE A 267 16.06 3.02 -5.49
C PHE A 267 15.04 2.93 -6.63
N LEU A 268 14.41 4.04 -7.01
CA LEU A 268 13.55 4.12 -8.20
C LEU A 268 14.26 4.91 -9.31
N ILE A 269 14.64 4.21 -10.37
CA ILE A 269 15.45 4.73 -11.48
C ILE A 269 14.68 4.78 -12.79
N GLN A 270 15.22 5.47 -13.78
CA GLN A 270 14.58 5.64 -15.10
C GLN A 270 14.65 4.43 -16.01
#